data_AF-A0A159SL20-F1
#
_entry.id   AF-A0A159SL20-F1
#
_cell.length_a   1.000
_cell.length_b   1.000
_cell.length_c   1.000
_cell.angle_alpha   90.00
_cell.angle_beta   90.00
_cell.angle_gamma   90.00
#
_symmetry.space_group_name_H-M   'P 1'
#
loop_
_entity.id
_entity.type
_entity.pdbx_description
1 polymer ?
#
loop_
_entity_poly.entity_id
_entity_poly.type
_entity_poly.pdbx_seq_one_letter_code
_entity_poly.pdbx_strand_id
1 'polypeptide(L)'
;KKNINKSLDAESNYGINEISITGNDITSGARNNGIISPDDSAFGGGLPFSDYSHLEGNHYKCPDKNFCNGIQNVPNCPLKDFTGTKGDWASSNVRNFLTVNKGVLVPPRRKQMCFRININNFPKLKKTEGKFENFIYSSAGSEAKQLIKLYGNNTEKALQAMKYGFADIGNIVQGNDMIDTPTSNKTKTY
;
A
#
# COMPACT_ATOMS: atom_id res chain seq x y z
N LYS A 1 30.99 35.69 18.87
CA LYS A 1 31.57 34.80 17.83
C LYS A 1 31.12 33.37 18.15
N LYS A 2 30.68 32.63 17.12
CA LYS A 2 29.91 31.37 17.15
C LYS A 2 30.48 30.27 18.07
N ASN A 3 29.58 29.64 18.84
CA ASN A 3 29.69 28.26 19.32
C ASN A 3 29.47 27.31 18.14
N ILE A 4 30.43 26.42 17.88
CA ILE A 4 30.27 25.27 16.99
C ILE A 4 30.50 24.04 17.89
N ASN A 5 29.43 23.48 18.42
CA ASN A 5 29.47 22.14 18.98
C ASN A 5 29.42 21.15 17.80
N LYS A 6 30.53 20.43 17.63
CA LYS A 6 30.62 19.20 16.84
C LYS A 6 29.62 18.20 17.41
N SER A 7 28.64 17.76 16.62
CA SER A 7 27.93 16.51 16.91
C SER A 7 28.78 15.39 16.32
N LEU A 8 29.29 14.56 17.23
CA LEU A 8 29.99 13.31 16.96
C LEU A 8 29.02 12.30 16.34
N ASP A 9 29.58 11.53 15.42
CA ASP A 9 28.98 10.41 14.74
C ASP A 9 28.61 9.31 15.74
N ALA A 10 27.41 8.74 15.60
CA ALA A 10 27.02 7.51 16.27
C ALA A 10 26.69 6.47 15.20
N GLU A 11 27.74 5.75 14.78
CA GLU A 11 27.61 4.46 14.12
C GLU A 11 26.88 3.50 15.06
N SER A 12 25.74 2.98 14.61
CA SER A 12 25.07 1.83 15.22
C SER A 12 25.12 0.67 14.24
N ASN A 13 26.25 -0.02 14.25
CA ASN A 13 26.37 -1.40 13.77
C ASN A 13 25.45 -2.28 14.62
N TYR A 14 24.37 -2.80 14.04
CA TYR A 14 23.72 -4.02 14.54
C TYR A 14 23.45 -4.94 13.35
N GLY A 15 24.18 -6.06 13.35
CA GLY A 15 24.22 -7.03 12.27
C GLY A 15 22.86 -7.64 11.99
N ILE A 16 22.51 -7.67 10.70
CA ILE A 16 21.44 -8.52 10.22
C ILE A 16 22.04 -9.92 10.07
N ASN A 17 21.70 -10.80 11.01
CA ASN A 17 21.76 -12.23 10.76
C ASN A 17 20.73 -12.53 9.67
N GLU A 18 21.19 -12.74 8.44
CA GLU A 18 20.39 -13.35 7.39
C GLU A 18 19.96 -14.75 7.86
N ILE A 19 18.67 -14.90 8.15
CA ILE A 19 18.07 -16.24 8.18
C ILE A 19 17.89 -16.63 6.71
N SER A 20 18.90 -17.28 6.16
CA SER A 20 18.84 -17.96 4.87
C SER A 20 17.93 -19.19 5.02
N ILE A 21 16.67 -19.07 4.60
CA ILE A 21 15.82 -20.25 4.40
C ILE A 21 16.08 -20.71 2.96
N THR A 22 17.14 -21.50 2.79
CA THR A 22 17.28 -22.35 1.61
C THR A 22 16.33 -23.54 1.77
N GLY A 23 15.11 -23.38 1.27
CA GLY A 23 14.21 -24.49 1.03
C GLY A 23 14.77 -25.34 -0.10
N ASN A 24 15.39 -26.46 0.25
CA ASN A 24 15.70 -27.53 -0.68
C ASN A 24 14.38 -28.11 -1.22
N ASP A 25 14.14 -27.98 -2.52
CA ASP A 25 13.27 -28.92 -3.24
C ASP A 25 13.98 -29.41 -4.50
N ILE A 26 14.37 -30.68 -4.43
CA ILE A 26 14.93 -31.46 -5.52
C ILE A 26 13.76 -31.83 -6.42
N THR A 27 13.65 -31.21 -7.60
CA THR A 27 12.93 -31.81 -8.72
C THR A 27 13.85 -31.88 -9.94
N SER A 28 14.29 -33.10 -10.19
CA SER A 28 15.04 -33.52 -11.36
C SER A 28 14.17 -33.43 -12.62
N GLY A 29 14.66 -32.68 -13.62
CA GLY A 29 14.45 -33.00 -15.03
C GLY A 29 13.37 -32.23 -15.79
N ALA A 30 13.75 -31.12 -16.42
CA ALA A 30 13.37 -30.77 -17.79
C ALA A 30 14.22 -29.59 -18.28
N ARG A 31 15.19 -29.85 -19.17
CA ARG A 31 15.80 -28.78 -19.99
C ARG A 31 14.78 -28.36 -21.04
N ASN A 32 14.37 -27.11 -21.06
CA ASN A 32 13.89 -26.41 -22.25
C ASN A 32 14.16 -24.91 -22.09
N ASN A 33 14.83 -24.33 -23.09
CA ASN A 33 15.23 -22.92 -23.13
C ASN A 33 13.99 -22.01 -23.21
N GLY A 34 13.67 -21.34 -22.12
CA GLY A 34 12.70 -20.25 -22.04
C GLY A 34 13.05 -19.41 -20.82
N ILE A 35 13.09 -18.09 -20.97
CA ILE A 35 13.36 -17.15 -19.88
C ILE A 35 12.21 -17.27 -18.89
N ILE A 36 12.42 -18.02 -17.81
CA ILE A 36 11.53 -18.07 -16.65
C ILE A 36 11.89 -16.84 -15.81
N SER A 37 11.07 -15.79 -15.89
CA SER A 37 11.06 -14.78 -14.83
C SER A 37 10.43 -15.40 -13.58
N PRO A 38 11.02 -15.24 -12.39
CA PRO A 38 10.41 -15.71 -11.15
C PRO A 38 9.09 -14.98 -10.92
N ASP A 39 8.02 -15.75 -10.84
CA ASP A 39 6.68 -15.35 -10.46
C ASP A 39 6.61 -15.15 -8.93
N ASP A 40 7.25 -14.10 -8.43
CA ASP A 40 7.12 -13.65 -7.04
C ASP A 40 5.76 -12.98 -6.79
N SER A 41 4.67 -13.74 -6.93
CA SER A 41 3.31 -13.32 -6.57
C SER A 41 2.80 -14.08 -5.36
N ALA A 42 3.31 -13.71 -4.18
CA ALA A 42 2.77 -14.14 -2.88
C ALA A 42 1.41 -13.49 -2.52
N PHE A 43 0.80 -12.71 -3.44
CA PHE A 43 -0.45 -11.97 -3.19
C PHE A 43 -1.47 -12.15 -4.32
N GLY A 44 -2.07 -13.34 -4.39
CA GLY A 44 -3.48 -13.55 -4.77
C GLY A 44 -3.90 -13.37 -6.23
N GLY A 45 -4.29 -14.49 -6.86
CA GLY A 45 -5.35 -14.56 -7.87
C GLY A 45 -4.90 -14.43 -9.32
N GLY A 46 -4.58 -15.56 -9.95
CA GLY A 46 -4.40 -15.65 -11.40
C GLY A 46 -5.73 -15.45 -12.14
N LEU A 47 -5.77 -14.47 -13.03
CA LEU A 47 -6.66 -14.43 -14.17
C LEU A 47 -5.91 -14.99 -15.39
N PRO A 48 -6.56 -15.75 -16.30
CA PRO A 48 -5.94 -16.19 -17.54
C PRO A 48 -5.53 -15.01 -18.43
N PHE A 49 -4.35 -15.14 -19.02
CA PHE A 49 -3.55 -14.13 -19.73
C PHE A 49 -4.25 -13.40 -20.90
N SER A 50 -5.42 -13.84 -21.38
CA SER A 50 -5.98 -13.38 -22.65
C SER A 50 -6.84 -12.12 -22.59
N ASP A 51 -7.22 -11.64 -21.40
CA ASP A 51 -8.24 -10.58 -21.26
C ASP A 51 -7.66 -9.23 -20.80
N TYR A 52 -6.37 -8.98 -21.01
CA TYR A 52 -5.76 -7.72 -20.57
C TYR A 52 -6.21 -6.52 -21.41
N SER A 53 -6.97 -5.67 -20.71
CA SER A 53 -7.30 -4.29 -21.08
C SER A 53 -6.06 -3.43 -21.35
N HIS A 54 -6.27 -2.26 -21.97
CA HIS A 54 -5.33 -1.16 -22.27
C HIS A 54 -4.51 -0.60 -21.07
N LEU A 55 -4.50 -1.30 -19.92
CA LEU A 55 -3.82 -0.99 -18.67
C LEU A 55 -2.46 -1.72 -18.51
N GLU A 56 -2.08 -2.62 -19.41
CA GLU A 56 -0.74 -3.21 -19.43
C GLU A 56 0.26 -2.28 -20.14
N GLY A 57 0.75 -1.29 -19.42
CA GLY A 57 2.03 -0.69 -19.76
C GLY A 57 3.15 -1.70 -19.46
N ASN A 58 4.09 -1.88 -20.40
CA ASN A 58 5.36 -2.59 -20.16
C ASN A 58 5.85 -2.36 -18.73
N HIS A 59 6.14 -3.44 -17.98
CA HIS A 59 6.28 -3.56 -16.51
C HIS A 59 7.27 -2.61 -15.79
N TYR A 60 7.87 -1.65 -16.51
CA TYR A 60 8.82 -0.64 -15.99
C TYR A 60 8.48 0.79 -16.42
N LYS A 61 7.34 1.02 -17.10
CA LYS A 61 6.96 2.34 -17.60
C LYS A 61 5.81 2.92 -16.79
N CYS A 62 5.93 4.21 -16.48
CA CYS A 62 4.82 4.97 -15.92
C CYS A 62 3.66 5.06 -16.93
N PRO A 63 2.40 5.21 -16.45
CA PRO A 63 1.27 5.49 -17.31
C PRO A 63 1.48 6.76 -18.15
N ASP A 64 0.78 6.83 -19.29
CA ASP A 64 0.79 8.02 -20.13
C ASP A 64 0.29 9.26 -19.36
N LYS A 65 0.82 10.44 -19.68
CA LYS A 65 0.43 11.68 -19.00
C LYS A 65 -1.07 11.96 -19.14
N ASN A 66 -1.69 11.58 -20.27
CA ASN A 66 -3.12 11.77 -20.48
C ASN A 66 -3.97 10.90 -19.56
N PHE A 67 -3.50 9.70 -19.20
CA PHE A 67 -4.15 8.87 -18.18
C PHE A 67 -4.16 9.59 -16.82
N CYS A 68 -3.03 10.19 -16.43
CA CYS A 68 -2.91 10.91 -15.16
C CYS A 68 -3.79 12.17 -15.08
N ASN A 69 -4.13 12.80 -16.21
CA ASN A 69 -4.93 14.04 -16.22
C ASN A 69 -6.36 13.82 -15.68
N GLY A 70 -6.90 12.61 -15.77
CA GLY A 70 -8.23 12.27 -15.23
C GLY A 70 -8.26 12.05 -13.71
N ILE A 71 -7.10 11.90 -13.07
CA ILE A 71 -7.00 11.58 -11.64
C ILE A 71 -6.87 12.88 -10.84
N GLN A 72 -7.93 13.22 -10.12
CA GLN A 72 -7.96 14.43 -9.30
C GLN A 72 -7.38 14.17 -7.90
N ASN A 73 -6.77 15.20 -7.29
CA ASN A 73 -6.34 15.10 -5.90
C ASN A 73 -7.54 15.19 -4.96
N VAL A 74 -7.55 14.35 -3.93
CA VAL A 74 -8.52 14.43 -2.83
C VAL A 74 -8.12 15.59 -1.90
N PRO A 75 -8.99 16.58 -1.66
CA PRO A 75 -8.63 17.78 -0.90
C PRO A 75 -8.29 17.48 0.57
N ASN A 76 -8.92 16.47 1.17
CA ASN A 76 -8.80 16.19 2.62
C ASN A 76 -7.94 14.95 2.90
N CYS A 77 -6.89 14.77 2.10
CA CYS A 77 -5.94 13.69 2.28
C CYS A 77 -5.10 13.91 3.55
N PRO A 78 -5.06 12.98 4.52
CA PRO A 78 -4.28 13.16 5.75
C PRO A 78 -2.79 13.34 5.43
N LEU A 79 -2.14 14.28 6.11
CA LEU A 79 -0.69 14.38 6.09
C LEU A 79 -0.07 13.12 6.71
N LYS A 80 1.10 12.75 6.21
CA LYS A 80 1.90 11.68 6.79
C LYS A 80 2.94 12.31 7.70
N ASP A 81 2.81 12.10 8.99
CA ASP A 81 3.69 12.68 10.02
C ASP A 81 4.28 11.61 10.96
N PHE A 82 4.10 10.33 10.64
CA PHE A 82 4.73 9.25 11.40
C PHE A 82 6.24 9.19 11.17
N THR A 83 6.98 8.94 12.24
CA THR A 83 8.46 8.92 12.22
C THR A 83 9.00 7.52 11.89
N GLY A 84 8.15 6.50 11.90
CA GLY A 84 8.53 5.10 11.75
C GLY A 84 9.17 4.53 13.01
N THR A 85 8.95 5.16 14.17
CA THR A 85 9.58 4.78 15.44
C THR A 85 8.63 3.97 16.34
N LYS A 86 9.18 3.44 17.44
CA LYS A 86 8.44 2.67 18.44
C LYS A 86 7.37 3.56 19.10
N GLY A 87 6.10 3.28 18.80
CA GLY A 87 4.95 4.05 19.26
C GLY A 87 3.95 4.41 18.15
N ASP A 88 4.40 4.43 16.90
CA ASP A 88 3.51 4.76 15.78
C ASP A 88 2.51 3.63 15.47
N TRP A 89 2.95 2.38 15.69
CA TRP A 89 2.15 1.16 15.53
C TRP A 89 1.18 1.01 16.70
N ALA A 90 -0.11 0.87 16.40
CA ALA A 90 -1.15 0.79 17.42
C ALA A 90 -2.11 -0.35 17.14
N SER A 91 -2.63 -1.00 18.18
CA SER A 91 -3.70 -2.00 18.09
C SER A 91 -5.12 -1.41 18.11
N SER A 92 -5.23 -0.09 18.23
CA SER A 92 -6.51 0.62 18.26
C SER A 92 -7.31 0.34 16.99
N ASN A 93 -8.63 0.13 17.16
CA ASN A 93 -9.57 -0.04 16.05
C ASN A 93 -9.32 -1.28 15.18
N VAL A 94 -8.66 -2.30 15.69
CA VAL A 94 -8.61 -3.62 15.03
C VAL A 94 -9.89 -4.39 15.36
N ARG A 95 -10.61 -4.88 14.34
CA ARG A 95 -11.79 -5.72 14.54
C ARG A 95 -11.41 -6.98 15.32
N ASN A 96 -12.23 -7.38 16.29
CA ASN A 96 -12.00 -8.62 17.06
C ASN A 96 -10.59 -8.70 17.70
N PHE A 97 -10.05 -7.55 18.14
CA PHE A 97 -8.70 -7.47 18.70
C PHE A 97 -8.49 -8.35 19.95
N LEU A 98 -9.53 -8.61 20.74
CA LEU A 98 -9.42 -9.45 21.93
C LEU A 98 -9.50 -10.96 21.62
N THR A 99 -9.82 -11.33 20.38
CA THR A 99 -10.04 -12.73 19.97
C THR A 99 -9.13 -13.11 18.81
N VAL A 100 -9.66 -13.23 17.59
CA VAL A 100 -8.94 -13.77 16.43
C VAL A 100 -7.81 -12.86 15.94
N ASN A 101 -7.91 -11.54 16.17
CA ASN A 101 -6.91 -10.56 15.75
C ASN A 101 -6.04 -10.08 16.93
N LYS A 102 -5.91 -10.90 17.98
CA LYS A 102 -5.08 -10.58 19.13
C LYS A 102 -3.61 -10.45 18.72
N GLY A 103 -3.00 -9.32 19.10
CA GLY A 103 -1.61 -9.02 18.79
C GLY A 103 -1.39 -8.33 17.43
N VAL A 104 -2.43 -8.16 16.61
CA VAL A 104 -2.34 -7.37 15.38
C VAL A 104 -2.05 -5.91 15.71
N LEU A 105 -1.04 -5.35 15.04
CA LEU A 105 -0.69 -3.94 15.11
C LEU A 105 -0.94 -3.28 13.76
N VAL A 106 -1.53 -2.09 13.80
CA VAL A 106 -1.88 -1.31 12.62
C VAL A 106 -0.69 -0.45 12.21
N PRO A 107 -0.23 -0.55 10.94
CA PRO A 107 0.81 0.32 10.44
C PRO A 107 0.40 1.80 10.51
N PRO A 108 1.32 2.72 10.86
CA PRO A 108 1.05 4.16 10.89
C PRO A 108 0.53 4.68 9.54
N ARG A 109 1.13 4.16 8.46
CA ARG A 109 0.70 4.36 7.07
C ARG A 109 -0.79 4.08 6.87
N ARG A 110 -1.30 2.94 7.36
CA ARG A 110 -2.70 2.51 7.24
C ARG A 110 -3.63 3.41 8.06
N LYS A 111 -3.23 3.84 9.26
CA LYS A 111 -4.01 4.76 10.11
C LYS A 111 -4.25 6.11 9.44
N GLN A 112 -3.24 6.61 8.74
CA GLN A 112 -3.27 7.89 8.03
C GLN A 112 -3.60 7.74 6.55
N MET A 113 -4.11 6.58 6.13
CA MET A 113 -4.39 6.31 4.72
C MET A 113 -5.41 7.31 4.14
N CYS A 114 -5.12 7.77 2.93
CA CYS A 114 -5.92 8.68 2.15
C CYS A 114 -7.06 7.95 1.43
N PHE A 115 -7.88 7.23 2.19
CA PHE A 115 -9.03 6.51 1.69
C PHE A 115 -10.14 6.58 2.75
N ARG A 116 -10.87 7.69 2.74
CA ARG A 116 -11.91 7.99 3.73
C ARG A 116 -13.22 8.30 3.04
N ILE A 117 -14.20 7.40 3.20
CA ILE A 117 -15.53 7.59 2.66
C ILE A 117 -16.36 8.37 3.65
N ASN A 118 -16.93 9.49 3.20
CA ASN A 118 -17.97 10.18 3.97
C ASN A 118 -19.26 9.35 3.90
N ILE A 119 -19.72 8.86 5.06
CA ILE A 119 -20.88 7.97 5.19
C ILE A 119 -22.13 8.59 4.55
N ASN A 120 -22.32 9.91 4.69
CA ASN A 120 -23.49 10.60 4.15
C ASN A 120 -23.46 10.68 2.62
N ASN A 121 -22.26 10.71 2.03
CA ASN A 121 -22.07 10.78 0.58
C ASN A 121 -21.98 9.40 -0.08
N PHE A 122 -21.73 8.33 0.70
CA PHE A 122 -21.52 6.98 0.16
C PHE A 122 -22.70 6.46 -0.67
N PRO A 123 -23.98 6.62 -0.27
CA PRO A 123 -25.10 6.21 -1.11
C PRO A 123 -25.11 6.91 -2.49
N LYS A 124 -24.71 8.19 -2.54
CA LYS A 124 -24.61 8.96 -3.79
C LYS A 124 -23.43 8.50 -4.65
N LEU A 125 -22.31 8.13 -4.01
CA LEU A 125 -21.15 7.54 -4.68
C LEU A 125 -21.52 6.20 -5.33
N LYS A 126 -22.26 5.34 -4.62
CA LYS A 126 -22.68 4.03 -5.15
C LYS A 126 -23.72 4.14 -6.26
N LYS A 127 -24.67 5.08 -6.15
CA LYS A 127 -25.76 5.22 -7.14
C LYS A 127 -25.32 5.80 -8.48
N THR A 128 -24.21 6.53 -8.52
CA THR A 128 -23.72 7.10 -9.79
C THR A 128 -22.60 6.24 -10.33
N GLU A 129 -22.80 5.66 -11.52
CA GLU A 129 -21.78 4.93 -12.25
C GLU A 129 -20.49 5.75 -12.39
N GLY A 130 -19.34 5.10 -12.22
CA GLY A 130 -18.01 5.71 -12.35
C GLY A 130 -17.58 6.60 -11.19
N LYS A 131 -18.48 7.07 -10.31
CA LYS A 131 -18.08 7.96 -9.21
C LYS A 131 -17.31 7.26 -8.11
N PHE A 132 -17.63 6.01 -7.83
CA PHE A 132 -16.92 5.25 -6.80
C PHE A 132 -15.52 4.86 -7.27
N GLU A 133 -15.40 4.45 -8.54
CA GLU A 133 -14.15 4.15 -9.23
C GLU A 133 -13.26 5.39 -9.29
N ASN A 134 -13.81 6.54 -9.71
CA ASN A 134 -13.07 7.82 -9.72
C ASN A 134 -12.63 8.24 -8.32
N PHE A 135 -13.43 7.96 -7.28
CA PHE A 135 -13.04 8.19 -5.90
C PHE A 135 -11.88 7.29 -5.48
N ILE A 136 -11.87 6.01 -5.87
CA ILE A 136 -10.76 5.09 -5.62
C ILE A 136 -9.49 5.60 -6.30
N TYR A 137 -9.55 5.95 -7.59
CA TYR A 137 -8.39 6.46 -8.33
C TYR A 137 -7.83 7.74 -7.71
N SER A 138 -8.70 8.70 -7.40
CA SER A 138 -8.31 9.98 -6.78
C SER A 138 -7.66 9.76 -5.42
N SER A 139 -8.21 8.85 -4.61
CA SER A 139 -7.69 8.48 -3.29
C SER A 139 -6.33 7.80 -3.38
N ALA A 140 -6.18 6.82 -4.28
CA ALA A 140 -4.93 6.11 -4.50
C ALA A 140 -3.82 7.06 -5.01
N GLY A 141 -4.13 7.93 -5.97
CA GLY A 141 -3.18 8.93 -6.47
C GLY A 141 -2.75 9.93 -5.39
N SER A 142 -3.69 10.35 -4.54
CA SER A 142 -3.40 11.26 -3.42
C SER A 142 -2.57 10.59 -2.32
N GLU A 143 -2.86 9.32 -2.01
CA GLU A 143 -2.04 8.51 -1.09
C GLU A 143 -0.60 8.41 -1.59
N ALA A 144 -0.41 8.05 -2.86
CA ALA A 144 0.92 7.95 -3.47
C ALA A 144 1.68 9.29 -3.39
N LYS A 145 1.01 10.40 -3.72
CA LYS A 145 1.61 11.74 -3.62
C LYS A 145 2.06 12.08 -2.20
N GLN A 146 1.29 11.73 -1.19
CA GLN A 146 1.65 11.95 0.21
C GLN A 146 2.82 11.07 0.65
N LEU A 147 2.87 9.80 0.20
CA LEU A 147 3.98 8.89 0.50
C LEU A 147 5.28 9.35 -0.16
N ILE A 148 5.22 9.81 -1.42
CA ILE A 148 6.37 10.41 -2.10
C ILE A 148 6.87 11.64 -1.32
N LYS A 149 5.95 12.50 -0.84
CA LYS A 149 6.33 13.66 -0.03
C LYS A 149 6.99 13.25 1.30
N LEU A 150 6.50 12.21 1.96
CA LEU A 150 7.05 11.72 3.23
C LEU A 150 8.49 11.19 3.06
N TYR A 151 8.70 10.33 2.06
CA TYR A 151 10.00 9.67 1.87
C TYR A 151 10.99 10.49 1.03
N GLY A 152 10.54 11.59 0.42
CA GLY A 152 11.38 12.52 -0.33
C GLY A 152 12.16 11.80 -1.43
N ASN A 153 13.49 11.82 -1.32
CA ASN A 153 14.38 11.21 -2.31
C ASN A 153 14.55 9.69 -2.14
N ASN A 154 13.97 9.08 -1.10
CA ASN A 154 14.03 7.64 -0.92
C ASN A 154 12.92 6.95 -1.73
N THR A 155 13.17 6.83 -3.04
CA THR A 155 12.23 6.27 -4.01
C THR A 155 11.85 4.82 -3.69
N GLU A 156 12.78 4.01 -3.19
CA GLU A 156 12.54 2.61 -2.84
C GLU A 156 11.52 2.49 -1.70
N LYS A 157 11.71 3.24 -0.61
CA LYS A 157 10.75 3.29 0.50
C LYS A 157 9.40 3.84 0.07
N ALA A 158 9.38 4.86 -0.79
CA ALA A 158 8.15 5.40 -1.35
C ALA A 158 7.38 4.33 -2.14
N LEU A 159 8.07 3.64 -3.06
CA LEU A 159 7.47 2.59 -3.89
C LEU A 159 6.97 1.42 -3.04
N GLN A 160 7.74 0.98 -2.05
CA GLN A 160 7.33 -0.09 -1.16
C GLN A 160 6.11 0.31 -0.33
N ALA A 161 6.08 1.55 0.18
CA ALA A 161 4.92 2.06 0.90
C ALA A 161 3.68 2.18 -0.01
N MET A 162 3.86 2.53 -1.30
CA MET A 162 2.80 2.56 -2.30
C MET A 162 2.24 1.16 -2.57
N LYS A 163 3.09 0.12 -2.68
CA LYS A 163 2.65 -1.28 -2.83
C LYS A 163 1.79 -1.73 -1.65
N TYR A 164 2.22 -1.42 -0.43
CA TYR A 164 1.41 -1.71 0.77
C TYR A 164 0.10 -0.90 0.79
N GLY A 165 0.12 0.36 0.36
CA GLY A 165 -1.09 1.17 0.23
C GLY A 165 -2.08 0.62 -0.79
N PHE A 166 -1.57 0.12 -1.92
CA PHE A 166 -2.39 -0.53 -2.94
C PHE A 166 -3.08 -1.79 -2.39
N ALA A 167 -2.33 -2.66 -1.71
CA ALA A 167 -2.89 -3.86 -1.09
C ALA A 167 -3.94 -3.52 -0.02
N ASP A 168 -3.71 -2.48 0.79
CA ASP A 168 -4.68 -2.03 1.79
C ASP A 168 -5.99 -1.51 1.15
N ILE A 169 -5.92 -0.71 0.08
CA ILE A 169 -7.12 -0.29 -0.66
C ILE A 169 -7.88 -1.50 -1.19
N GLY A 170 -7.16 -2.48 -1.76
CA GLY A 170 -7.75 -3.73 -2.21
C GLY A 170 -8.52 -4.45 -1.09
N ASN A 171 -7.88 -4.64 0.07
CA ASN A 171 -8.52 -5.26 1.24
C ASN A 171 -9.72 -4.46 1.76
N ILE A 172 -9.66 -3.12 1.72
CA ILE A 172 -10.80 -2.27 2.11
C ILE A 172 -11.97 -2.47 1.14
N VAL A 173 -11.72 -2.42 -0.17
CA VAL A 173 -12.76 -2.57 -1.20
C VAL A 173 -13.37 -3.97 -1.15
N GLN A 174 -12.55 -5.01 -0.97
CA GLN A 174 -13.00 -6.40 -0.82
C GLN A 174 -13.69 -6.69 0.53
N GLY A 175 -13.58 -5.78 1.51
CA GLY A 175 -14.18 -5.96 2.85
C GLY A 175 -13.40 -6.88 3.79
N ASN A 176 -12.12 -7.13 3.51
CA ASN A 176 -11.21 -7.97 4.29
C ASN A 176 -10.23 -7.18 5.17
N ASP A 177 -10.23 -5.84 5.05
CA ASP A 177 -9.40 -4.98 5.90
C ASP A 177 -9.70 -5.22 7.39
N MET A 178 -8.66 -5.22 8.23
CA MET A 178 -8.83 -5.57 9.66
C MET A 178 -9.24 -4.38 10.53
N ILE A 179 -9.31 -3.17 9.96
CA ILE A 179 -9.55 -1.94 10.71
C ILE A 179 -11.04 -1.63 10.79
N ASP A 180 -11.55 -1.49 12.01
CA ASP A 180 -12.91 -1.05 12.29
C ASP A 180 -13.05 0.47 12.09
N THR A 181 -13.31 0.85 10.84
CA THR A 181 -13.60 2.22 10.44
C THR A 181 -14.87 2.26 9.59
N PRO A 182 -15.58 3.40 9.57
CA PRO A 182 -16.76 3.55 8.70
C PRO A 182 -16.47 3.24 7.24
N THR A 183 -15.31 3.66 6.72
CA THR A 183 -14.87 3.34 5.36
C THR A 183 -14.83 1.83 5.14
N SER A 184 -14.07 1.11 5.98
CA SER A 184 -13.88 -0.34 5.87
C SER A 184 -15.19 -1.13 6.06
N ASN A 185 -16.11 -0.63 6.88
CA ASN A 185 -17.42 -1.25 7.08
C ASN A 185 -18.38 -1.03 5.89
N LYS A 186 -18.31 0.12 5.22
CA LYS A 186 -19.26 0.48 4.15
C LYS A 186 -18.88 -0.09 2.79
N THR A 187 -17.59 -0.22 2.49
CA THR A 187 -17.12 -0.79 1.22
C THR A 187 -17.49 -2.24 1.02
N LYS A 188 -17.60 -3.05 2.09
CA LYS A 188 -18.08 -4.45 2.02
C LYS A 188 -19.46 -4.61 1.37
N THR A 189 -20.25 -3.54 1.34
CA THR A 189 -21.60 -3.52 0.76
C THR A 189 -21.65 -3.01 -0.67
N TYR A 190 -20.50 -2.63 -1.27
CA TYR A 190 -20.41 -2.24 -2.67
C TYR A 190 -20.37 -3.49 -3.54
#